data_AF-A0A1E8ZTB0-F1
#
_entry.id   AF-A0A1E8ZTB0-F1
#
_cell.length_a   1.000
_cell.length_b   1.000
_cell.length_c   1.000
_cell.angle_alpha   90.00
_cell.angle_beta   90.00
_cell.angle_gamma   90.00
#
_symmetry.space_group_name_H-M   'P 1'
#
loop_
_entity.id
_entity.type
_entity.pdbx_description
1 polymer ?
#
loop_
_entity_poly.entity_id
_entity_poly.type
_entity_poly.pdbx_seq_one_letter_code
_entity_poly.pdbx_strand_id
1 'polypeptide(L)'
;MTELELYRRLSRNNNLSKSEMNVVIYCYNTEHTSKEIASYLDWQSPNVARLLIAMFNKGMLNRRQLEDKKTYVYTSNIDNPLLGIE
;
A
#
# COMPACT_ATOMS: atom_id res chain seq x y z
N MET A 1 -5.79 2.03 16.28
CA MET A 1 -4.58 2.81 16.01
C MET A 1 -4.95 4.06 15.21
N THR A 2 -4.41 5.22 15.56
CA THR A 2 -4.62 6.47 14.80
C THR A 2 -3.67 6.55 13.60
N GLU A 3 -3.97 7.40 12.62
CA GLU A 3 -3.07 7.62 11.46
C GLU A 3 -1.67 8.10 11.90
N LEU A 4 -1.59 9.00 12.89
CA LEU A 4 -0.32 9.48 13.44
C LEU A 4 0.49 8.36 14.11
N GLU A 5 -0.18 7.46 14.81
CA GLU A 5 0.46 6.32 15.48
C GLU A 5 0.98 5.31 14.46
N LEU A 6 0.19 5.02 13.42
CA LEU A 6 0.61 4.19 12.28
C LEU A 6 1.83 4.80 11.59
N TYR A 7 1.79 6.10 11.27
CA TYR A 7 2.92 6.80 10.67
C TYR A 7 4.19 6.68 11.51
N ARG A 8 4.10 6.93 12.82
CA ARG A 8 5.26 6.82 13.74
C ARG A 8 5.84 5.41 13.80
N ARG A 9 4.99 4.39 13.70
CA ARG A 9 5.42 2.98 13.72
C ARG A 9 6.15 2.64 12.42
N LEU A 10 5.55 2.96 11.28
CA LEU A 10 6.12 2.68 9.96
C LEU A 10 7.37 3.52 9.67
N SER A 11 7.45 4.77 10.13
CA SER A 11 8.62 5.63 9.91
C SER A 11 9.89 5.13 10.62
N ARG A 12 9.72 4.24 11.61
CA ARG A 12 10.83 3.58 12.33
C ARG A 12 11.15 2.20 11.76
N ASN A 13 10.39 1.74 10.77
CA ASN A 13 10.57 0.44 10.15
C ASN A 13 11.51 0.55 8.94
N ASN A 14 12.72 0.01 9.10
CA ASN A 14 13.76 0.04 8.06
C ASN A 14 13.49 -0.90 6.88
N ASN A 15 12.45 -1.73 6.93
CA ASN A 15 12.06 -2.61 5.82
C ASN A 15 11.23 -1.89 4.75
N LEU A 16 10.81 -0.65 5.00
CA LEU A 16 9.94 0.12 4.12
C LEU A 16 10.66 1.35 3.58
N SER A 17 10.59 1.54 2.27
CA SER A 17 10.84 2.84 1.67
C SER A 17 9.71 3.83 2.02
N LYS A 18 9.99 5.12 1.87
CA LYS A 18 9.00 6.19 2.07
C LYS A 18 7.73 5.98 1.24
N SER A 19 7.89 5.54 -0.02
CA SER A 19 6.75 5.29 -0.91
C SER A 19 5.94 4.07 -0.47
N GLU A 20 6.60 2.99 -0.05
CA GLU A 20 5.90 1.80 0.48
C GLU A 20 5.13 2.16 1.77
N MET A 21 5.74 2.91 2.69
CA MET A 21 5.07 3.42 3.89
C MET A 21 3.82 4.22 3.55
N ASN A 22 3.91 5.17 2.62
CA ASN A 22 2.77 6.01 2.24
C ASN A 22 1.62 5.17 1.64
N VAL A 23 1.95 4.17 0.82
CA VAL A 23 0.92 3.24 0.27
C VAL A 23 0.28 2.44 1.40
N VAL A 24 1.05 1.95 2.36
CA VAL A 24 0.52 1.19 3.52
C VAL A 24 -0.42 2.07 4.35
N ILE A 25 -0.06 3.32 4.61
CA ILE A 25 -0.91 4.25 5.37
C ILE A 25 -2.22 4.50 4.61
N TYR A 26 -2.11 4.82 3.32
CA TYR A 26 -3.27 5.13 2.50
C TYR A 26 -4.23 3.95 2.35
N CYS A 27 -3.71 2.72 2.32
CA CYS A 27 -4.50 1.50 2.15
C CYS A 27 -4.78 0.75 3.46
N TYR A 28 -4.53 1.36 4.64
CA TYR A 28 -4.47 0.65 5.92
C TYR A 28 -5.79 -0.05 6.30
N ASN A 29 -6.93 0.60 6.05
CA ASN A 29 -8.28 0.07 6.34
C ASN A 29 -9.28 0.32 5.20
N THR A 30 -8.80 0.78 4.04
CA THR A 30 -9.63 1.23 2.92
C THR A 30 -9.08 0.65 1.63
N GLU A 31 -9.97 0.11 0.79
CA GLU A 31 -9.60 -0.35 -0.53
C GLU A 31 -9.38 0.85 -1.45
N HIS A 32 -8.26 0.86 -2.18
CA HIS A 32 -7.98 1.88 -3.19
C HIS A 32 -7.54 1.26 -4.51
N THR A 33 -7.98 1.85 -5.60
CA THR A 33 -7.54 1.50 -6.95
C THR A 33 -6.11 1.96 -7.21
N SER A 34 -5.43 1.33 -8.16
CA SER A 34 -4.12 1.80 -8.63
C SER A 34 -4.13 3.26 -9.11
N LYS A 35 -5.25 3.74 -9.64
CA LYS A 35 -5.43 5.13 -10.08
C LYS A 35 -5.47 6.10 -8.90
N GLU A 36 -6.24 5.78 -7.85
CA GLU A 36 -6.32 6.62 -6.65
C GLU A 36 -4.97 6.69 -5.93
N ILE A 37 -4.27 5.56 -5.82
CA ILE A 37 -2.93 5.51 -5.23
C ILE A 37 -1.94 6.35 -6.05
N ALA A 38 -2.05 6.33 -7.38
CA ALA A 38 -1.20 7.15 -8.24
C ALA A 38 -1.44 8.65 -8.02
N SER A 39 -2.71 9.06 -7.91
CA SER A 39 -3.07 10.44 -7.57
C SER A 39 -2.60 10.84 -6.18
N TYR A 40 -2.72 9.95 -5.18
CA TYR A 40 -2.25 10.20 -3.82
C TYR A 40 -0.73 10.40 -3.73
N LEU A 41 0.03 9.59 -4.47
CA LEU A 41 1.49 9.69 -4.51
C LEU A 41 2.00 10.82 -5.44
N ASP A 42 1.13 11.43 -6.24
CA ASP A 42 1.48 12.33 -7.35
C ASP A 42 2.46 11.68 -8.35
N TRP A 43 2.23 10.41 -8.68
CA TRP A 43 3.12 9.61 -9.52
C TRP A 43 2.45 9.16 -10.82
N GLN A 44 3.27 8.94 -11.84
CA GLN A 44 2.81 8.37 -13.11
C GLN A 44 2.43 6.88 -12.96
N SER A 45 1.34 6.48 -13.62
CA SER A 45 0.75 5.13 -13.52
C SER A 45 1.75 3.97 -13.69
N PRO A 46 2.71 4.00 -14.63
CA PRO A 46 3.67 2.90 -14.78
C PRO A 46 4.58 2.71 -13.55
N ASN A 47 4.95 3.79 -12.86
CA ASN A 47 5.82 3.71 -11.68
C ASN A 47 5.06 3.14 -10.49
N VAL A 48 3.81 3.57 -10.32
CA VAL A 48 2.90 3.08 -9.29
C VAL A 48 2.59 1.61 -9.51
N ALA A 49 2.34 1.18 -10.75
CA ALA A 49 2.11 -0.23 -11.07
C ALA A 49 3.29 -1.12 -10.66
N ARG A 50 4.53 -0.70 -10.95
CA ARG A 50 5.73 -1.44 -10.52
C ARG A 50 5.85 -1.52 -8.99
N LEU A 51 5.60 -0.41 -8.30
CA LEU A 51 5.61 -0.36 -6.84
C LEU A 51 4.57 -1.31 -6.24
N LEU A 52 3.32 -1.24 -6.70
CA LEU A 52 2.23 -2.06 -6.19
C LEU A 52 2.44 -3.55 -6.45
N ILE A 53 2.99 -3.92 -7.62
CA ILE A 53 3.36 -5.31 -7.91
C ILE A 53 4.47 -5.78 -6.96
N ALA A 54 5.51 -4.95 -6.75
CA ALA A 54 6.60 -5.30 -5.85
C ALA A 54 6.10 -5.48 -4.40
N MET A 55 5.26 -4.57 -3.90
CA MET A 55 4.66 -4.66 -2.56
C MET A 55 3.74 -5.88 -2.42
N PHE A 56 2.92 -6.16 -3.43
CA PHE A 56 2.08 -7.36 -3.48
C PHE A 56 2.91 -8.64 -3.43
N ASN A 57 4.00 -8.72 -4.20
CA ASN A 57 4.89 -9.88 -4.21
C ASN A 57 5.62 -10.07 -2.87
N LYS A 58 5.87 -8.99 -2.11
CA LYS A 58 6.36 -9.05 -0.72
C LYS A 58 5.27 -9.42 0.30
N GLY A 59 4.02 -9.57 -0.16
CA GLY A 59 2.86 -9.87 0.68
C GLY A 59 2.37 -8.68 1.51
N MET A 60 2.86 -7.47 1.28
CA MET A 60 2.52 -6.27 2.07
C MET A 60 1.12 -5.73 1.74
N LEU A 61 0.59 -6.09 0.58
CA LEU A 61 -0.73 -5.69 0.10
C LEU A 61 -1.55 -6.92 -0.25
N ASN A 62 -2.84 -6.87 0.09
CA ASN A 62 -3.85 -7.69 -0.55
C ASN A 62 -4.26 -7.03 -1.87
N ARG A 63 -4.54 -7.84 -2.90
CA ARG A 63 -4.95 -7.36 -4.22
C ARG A 63 -6.17 -8.14 -4.70
N ARG A 64 -7.21 -7.43 -5.11
CA ARG A 64 -8.44 -8.00 -5.67
C ARG A 64 -8.76 -7.35 -7.02
N GLN A 65 -9.25 -8.14 -7.96
CA GLN A 65 -9.71 -7.63 -9.26
C GLN A 65 -11.21 -7.30 -9.18
N LEU A 66 -11.63 -6.18 -9.76
CA LEU A 66 -13.04 -5.80 -9.87
C LEU A 66 -13.73 -6.55 -11.01
N GLU A 67 -15.06 -6.49 -11.04
CA GLU A 67 -15.91 -7.18 -12.01
C GLU A 67 -15.65 -6.75 -13.47
N ASP A 68 -15.10 -5.55 -13.67
CA ASP A 68 -14.70 -5.02 -14.98
C ASP A 68 -13.50 -5.77 -15.62
N LYS A 69 -12.90 -6.71 -14.88
CA LYS A 69 -11.74 -7.52 -15.26
C LYS A 69 -10.50 -6.71 -15.67
N LYS A 70 -10.43 -5.44 -15.29
CA LYS A 70 -9.33 -4.52 -15.66
C LYS A 70 -8.77 -3.79 -14.45
N THR A 71 -9.63 -3.45 -13.49
CA THR A 71 -9.27 -2.65 -12.34
C THR A 71 -8.88 -3.53 -11.17
N TYR A 72 -7.78 -3.17 -10.51
CA TYR A 72 -7.32 -3.78 -9.27
C TYR A 72 -7.51 -2.80 -8.12
N VAL A 73 -7.96 -3.34 -6.99
CA VAL A 73 -8.00 -2.66 -5.70
C VAL A 73 -6.99 -3.29 -4.75
N TYR A 74 -6.46 -2.46 -3.86
CA TYR A 74 -5.40 -2.80 -2.93
C TYR A 74 -5.79 -2.40 -1.51
N THR A 75 -5.44 -3.26 -0.55
CA THR A 75 -5.51 -3.00 0.89
C THR A 75 -4.22 -3.44 1.54
N SER A 76 -3.85 -2.82 2.66
CA SER A 76 -2.70 -3.28 3.43
C SER A 76 -2.96 -4.65 4.06
N ASN A 77 -1.98 -5.54 3.95
CA ASN A 77 -1.99 -6.79 4.68
C ASN A 77 -1.35 -6.56 6.05
N ILE A 78 -2.16 -6.21 7.05
CA ILE A 78 -1.69 -5.81 8.38
C ILE A 78 -0.98 -6.95 9.13
N ASP A 79 -1.25 -8.20 8.75
CA ASP A 79 -0.63 -9.41 9.31
C ASP A 79 0.75 -9.68 8.70
N ASN A 80 1.23 -8.85 7.77
CA ASN A 80 2.54 -9.03 7.18
C ASN A 80 3.65 -8.57 8.15
N PRO A 81 4.60 -9.44 8.52
CA PRO A 81 5.63 -9.13 9.50
C PRO A 81 6.60 -8.03 9.04
N LEU A 82 6.73 -7.79 7.73
CA LEU A 82 7.55 -6.71 7.20
C LEU A 82 6.97 -5.32 7.50
N LEU A 83 5.67 -5.22 7.79
CA LEU A 83 5.04 -3.94 8.15
C LEU A 83 5.26 -3.59 9.62
N GLY A 84 5.42 -4.59 10.49
CA GLY A 84 5.65 -4.38 11.94
C GLY A 84 4.50 -3.65 12.64
N ILE A 85 3.25 -3.92 12.20
CA ILE A 85 2.05 -3.22 12.68
C ILE A 85 1.33 -3.99 13.81
N GLU A 86 1.63 -5.28 14.00
CA GLU A 86 1.15 -6.09 15.15
C GLU A 86 1.41 -5.42 16.50
#